data_AF-A0A527HC91-F1
#
_entry.id   AF-A0A527HC91-F1
#
_cell.length_a   1.000
_cell.length_b   1.000
_cell.length_c   1.000
_cell.angle_alpha   90.00
_cell.angle_beta   90.00
_cell.angle_gamma   90.00
#
_symmetry.space_group_name_H-M   'P 1'
#
loop_
_entity.id
_entity.type
_entity.pdbx_description
1 polymer ?
#
loop_
_entity_poly.entity_id
_entity_poly.type
_entity_poly.pdbx_seq_one_letter_code
_entity_poly.pdbx_strand_id
1 'polypeptide(L)' 'TPPKVWTWNKPSGGAFASINRPIAGPTHDKELPVGKHPLQLYSLATPNGVKVTVMLEELLARGHKGAEYDA' A
#
# COMPACT_ATOMS: atom_id res chain seq x y z
N THR A 1 -20.87 11.09 -27.18
CA THR A 1 -20.78 9.67 -26.77
C THR A 1 -19.32 9.31 -26.54
N PRO A 2 -18.99 8.40 -25.60
CA PRO A 2 -17.61 7.94 -25.42
C PRO A 2 -17.12 7.14 -26.65
N PRO A 3 -15.79 7.04 -26.88
CA PRO A 3 -15.24 6.30 -28.01
C PRO A 3 -15.44 4.78 -27.85
N LYS A 4 -15.47 4.05 -28.98
CA LYS A 4 -15.60 2.58 -29.01
C LYS A 4 -14.41 1.87 -28.34
N VAL A 5 -13.22 2.46 -28.41
CA VAL A 5 -12.01 2.01 -27.73
C VAL A 5 -11.53 3.15 -26.86
N TRP A 6 -11.39 2.91 -25.56
CA TRP A 6 -10.89 3.90 -24.62
C TRP A 6 -9.37 4.07 -24.80
N THR A 7 -8.89 5.32 -24.70
CA THR A 7 -7.47 5.67 -24.80
C THR A 7 -7.06 6.59 -23.66
N TRP A 8 -5.89 6.38 -23.07
CA TRP A 8 -5.33 7.25 -22.06
C TRP A 8 -4.55 8.41 -22.71
N ASN A 9 -5.24 9.50 -23.03
CA ASN A 9 -4.67 10.65 -23.75
C ASN A 9 -4.56 11.93 -22.90
N LYS A 10 -5.04 11.90 -21.65
CA LYS A 10 -4.97 13.01 -20.69
C LYS A 10 -4.76 12.47 -19.27
N PRO A 11 -4.00 13.19 -18.41
CA PRO A 11 -3.91 12.86 -17.00
C PRO A 11 -5.30 12.96 -16.33
N SER A 12 -5.59 12.04 -15.40
CA SER A 12 -6.84 11.99 -14.65
C SER A 12 -6.58 11.52 -13.21
N GLY A 13 -7.31 12.06 -12.24
CA GLY A 13 -7.16 11.72 -10.81
C GLY A 13 -6.70 12.86 -9.91
N GLY A 14 -6.66 14.11 -10.38
CA GLY A 14 -6.31 15.28 -9.57
C GLY A 14 -4.92 15.15 -8.96
N ALA A 15 -4.82 15.23 -7.63
CA ALA A 15 -3.57 15.05 -6.89
C ALA A 15 -2.85 13.72 -7.21
N PHE A 16 -3.58 12.68 -7.60
CA PHE A 16 -3.03 11.36 -7.91
C PHE A 16 -2.73 11.15 -9.41
N ALA A 17 -2.91 12.19 -10.24
CA ALA A 17 -2.63 12.09 -11.68
C ALA A 17 -1.17 11.74 -11.99
N SER A 18 -0.24 12.02 -11.07
CA SER A 18 1.18 11.65 -11.18
C SER A 18 1.46 10.17 -10.97
N ILE A 19 0.54 9.41 -10.36
CA ILE A 19 0.73 7.98 -10.04
C ILE A 19 -0.24 7.06 -10.79
N ASN A 20 -1.39 7.56 -11.23
CA ASN A 20 -2.40 6.76 -11.93
C ASN A 20 -1.95 6.39 -13.35
N ARG A 21 -2.00 5.09 -13.70
CA ARG A 21 -1.69 4.56 -15.04
C ARG A 21 -2.63 3.39 -15.38
N PRO A 22 -2.96 3.16 -16.67
CA PRO A 22 -3.79 2.02 -17.10
C PRO A 22 -3.01 0.70 -17.16
N ILE A 23 -1.74 0.72 -16.79
CA ILE A 23 -0.85 -0.45 -16.75
C ILE A 23 -0.25 -0.58 -15.35
N ALA A 24 0.00 -1.83 -14.94
CA ALA A 24 0.70 -2.16 -13.70
C ALA A 24 2.20 -2.39 -13.96
N GLY A 25 2.95 -2.66 -12.89
CA GLY A 25 4.38 -3.03 -12.95
C GLY A 25 5.30 -2.01 -12.27
N PRO A 26 6.52 -2.44 -11.90
CA PRO A 26 7.52 -1.58 -11.26
C PRO A 26 7.93 -0.43 -12.19
N THR A 27 8.26 0.72 -11.61
CA THR A 27 8.82 1.88 -12.32
C THR A 27 10.30 2.08 -12.07
N HIS A 28 10.82 1.44 -11.02
CA HIS A 28 12.20 1.49 -10.59
C HIS A 28 12.49 0.26 -9.73
N ASP A 29 13.75 -0.11 -9.66
CA ASP A 29 14.23 -1.13 -8.73
C ASP A 29 14.48 -0.50 -7.37
N LYS A 30 13.94 -1.11 -6.33
CA LYS A 30 14.13 -0.68 -4.94
C LYS A 30 13.98 -1.86 -4.00
N GLU A 31 15.04 -2.14 -3.25
CA GLU A 31 14.97 -3.06 -2.13
C GLU A 31 14.19 -2.42 -0.98
N LEU A 32 13.28 -3.19 -0.38
CA LEU A 32 12.52 -2.73 0.77
C LEU A 32 13.34 -2.94 2.06
N PRO A 33 13.33 -1.99 3.01
CA PRO A 33 14.02 -2.16 4.27
C PRO A 33 13.36 -3.29 5.07
N VAL A 34 14.16 -4.13 5.72
CA VAL A 34 13.69 -5.22 6.58
C VAL A 34 14.26 -5.04 7.97
N GLY A 35 13.38 -4.95 8.96
CA GLY A 35 13.74 -4.83 10.37
C GLY A 35 13.93 -6.18 11.06
N LYS A 36 13.80 -6.17 12.39
CA LYS A 36 14.10 -7.33 13.25
C LYS A 36 12.86 -8.16 13.61
N HIS A 37 11.67 -7.58 13.47
CA HIS A 37 10.43 -8.21 13.92
C HIS A 37 9.91 -9.21 12.88
N PRO A 38 9.11 -10.22 13.30
CA PRO A 38 8.68 -11.29 12.42
C PRO A 38 7.75 -10.83 11.27
N LEU A 39 7.08 -9.68 11.42
CA LEU A 39 6.23 -9.11 10.39
C LEU A 39 6.79 -7.77 9.89
N GLN A 40 6.78 -7.55 8.58
CA GLN A 40 7.24 -6.32 7.93
C GLN A 40 6.04 -5.68 7.22
N LEU A 41 5.63 -4.49 7.66
CA LEU A 41 4.43 -3.81 7.18
C LEU A 41 4.78 -2.60 6.31
N TYR A 42 4.71 -2.75 4.98
CA TYR A 42 4.81 -1.63 4.05
C TYR A 42 3.43 -1.03 3.79
N SER A 43 3.07 0.00 4.56
CA SER A 43 1.73 0.59 4.55
C SER A 43 1.79 2.12 4.54
N LEU A 44 0.61 2.74 4.59
CA LEU A 44 0.44 4.18 4.80
C LEU A 44 -0.77 4.35 5.73
N ALA A 45 -0.75 5.37 6.59
CA ALA A 45 -1.80 5.69 7.56
C ALA A 45 -3.13 6.20 6.93
N THR A 46 -3.58 5.53 5.88
CA THR A 46 -4.93 5.63 5.31
C THR A 46 -5.90 4.76 6.12
N PRO A 47 -7.22 4.91 5.95
CA PRO A 47 -8.19 4.00 6.57
C PRO A 47 -7.97 2.52 6.24
N ASN A 48 -7.29 2.20 5.13
CA ASN A 48 -6.91 0.81 4.84
C ASN A 48 -5.70 0.35 5.65
N GLY A 49 -4.68 1.21 5.81
CA GLY A 49 -3.51 0.86 6.61
C GLY A 49 -3.81 0.71 8.09
N VAL A 50 -4.68 1.59 8.63
CA VAL A 50 -5.11 1.54 10.04
C VAL A 50 -5.75 0.20 10.41
N LYS A 51 -6.46 -0.46 9.48
CA LYS A 51 -7.03 -1.80 9.73
C LYS A 51 -5.96 -2.81 10.14
N VAL A 52 -4.81 -2.77 9.47
CA VAL A 52 -3.73 -3.73 9.68
C VAL A 52 -2.98 -3.41 10.98
N THR A 53 -2.63 -2.15 11.20
CA THR A 53 -1.93 -1.77 12.44
C THR A 53 -2.80 -2.03 13.66
N VAL A 54 -4.10 -1.68 13.62
CA VAL A 54 -5.03 -2.02 14.71
C VAL A 54 -5.11 -3.53 14.93
N MET A 55 -5.23 -4.34 13.87
CA MET A 55 -5.24 -5.80 14.02
C MET A 55 -3.98 -6.34 14.72
N LEU A 56 -2.80 -5.83 14.34
CA LEU A 56 -1.53 -6.26 14.93
C LEU A 56 -1.44 -5.84 16.41
N GLU A 57 -1.82 -4.61 16.74
CA GLU A 57 -1.88 -4.14 18.12
C GLU A 57 -2.89 -4.94 18.97
N GLU A 58 -4.05 -5.29 18.43
CA GLU A 58 -5.05 -6.11 19.12
C GLU A 58 -4.50 -7.53 19.41
N LEU A 59 -3.75 -8.12 18.47
CA LEU A 59 -3.08 -9.41 18.70
C LEU A 59 -1.99 -9.31 19.78
N LEU A 60 -1.19 -8.23 19.76
CA LEU A 60 -0.17 -7.96 20.77
C LEU A 60 -0.80 -7.76 22.16
N ALA A 61 -1.92 -7.04 22.25
CA ALA A 61 -2.69 -6.87 23.47
C ALA A 61 -3.20 -8.21 24.04
N ARG A 62 -3.45 -9.20 23.18
CA ARG A 62 -3.78 -10.58 23.60
C ARG A 62 -2.56 -11.48 23.84
N GLY A 63 -1.34 -10.93 23.82
CA GLY A 63 -0.10 -11.63 24.12
C GLY A 63 0.46 -12.48 22.98
N HIS A 64 -0.06 -12.32 21.75
CA HIS A 64 0.46 -13.03 20.58
C HIS A 64 1.78 -12.40 20.12
N LYS A 65 2.90 -12.78 20.74
CA LYS A 65 4.24 -12.24 20.44
C LYS A 65 4.69 -12.38 18.97
N GLY A 66 4.10 -13.31 18.22
CA GLY A 66 4.34 -13.43 16.78
C GLY A 66 3.77 -12.28 15.93
N ALA A 67 2.97 -11.39 16.52
CA ALA A 67 2.39 -10.22 15.85
C ALA A 67 3.28 -8.97 15.91
N GLU A 68 4.45 -9.05 16.54
CA GLU A 68 5.45 -7.98 16.54
C GLU A 68 5.82 -7.59 15.09
N TYR A 69 5.90 -6.29 14.79
CA TYR A 69 6.06 -5.80 13.42
C TYR A 69 6.95 -4.55 13.31
N ASP A 70 7.61 -4.41 12.17
CA ASP A 70 8.26 -3.17 11.72
C ASP A 70 7.34 -2.46 10.70
N ALA A 71 7.18 -1.13 10.79
CA ALA A 71 6.33 -0.31 9.91
C ALA A 71 7.01 0.99 9.48
#